data_AF-A0A820W7G3-F1
#
_entry.id   AF-A0A820W7G3-F1
#
_cell.length_a   1.000
_cell.length_b   1.000
_cell.length_c   1.000
_cell.angle_alpha   90.00
_cell.angle_beta   90.00
_cell.angle_gamma   90.00
#
_symmetry.space_group_name_H-M   'P 1'
#
loop_
_entity.id
_entity.type
_entity.pdbx_description
1 polymer ?
#
loop_
_entity_poly.entity_id
_entity_poly.type
_entity_poly.pdbx_seq_one_letter_code
_entity_poly.pdbx_strand_id
1 'polypeptide(L)'
;MSIENEKQTESAPTCGICEEIITDEDTKLICTHEPCGKITCLSCIKKMIEVMFSQPTLNYPFKCGACLQIVDERIIHEIIVKQGQYEKYIACIFPLYWTKDCLEQNEILAQCPFCPYFEIYTIDACSLHFFTCQHPSCGKKSCVICLHAVDDNNKSIHQSHCVELHSYKKIIEKAIESGSQQHCPYCQLTGVKDDGCTHMVCQRCQRNWCYLCGMKENECKVRDDIEPSLSAHNEDWESNEGRCPMSLISIHELDIRWPENDQDCLEYFHRYRTVSHLFDVLKIIGEEKFDKVNQYFGIIDASGYTIEEIKDYENRIFIDYTSKGNK
;
A
#
# COMPACT_ATOMS: atom_id res chain seq x y z
N MET A 1 -18.15 -14.32 70.66
CA MET A 1 -17.12 -14.14 69.62
C MET A 1 -17.84 -13.99 68.31
N SER A 2 -18.05 -12.74 67.90
CA SER A 2 -18.69 -12.38 66.63
C SER A 2 -17.59 -12.26 65.59
N ILE A 3 -17.67 -13.05 64.52
CA ILE A 3 -16.77 -12.93 63.36
C ILE A 3 -17.40 -11.87 62.45
N GLU A 4 -16.84 -10.67 62.46
CA GLU A 4 -17.19 -9.62 61.50
C GLU A 4 -16.60 -10.00 60.14
N ASN A 5 -17.47 -10.26 59.16
CA ASN A 5 -17.10 -10.40 57.76
C ASN A 5 -16.70 -9.02 57.23
N GLU A 6 -15.39 -8.77 57.10
CA GLU A 6 -14.87 -7.65 56.33
C GLU A 6 -15.31 -7.81 54.86
N LYS A 7 -16.32 -7.04 54.45
CA LYS A 7 -16.64 -6.82 53.04
C LYS A 7 -15.45 -6.11 52.39
N GLN A 8 -14.63 -6.86 51.66
CA GLN A 8 -13.66 -6.28 50.73
C GLN A 8 -14.43 -5.35 49.78
N THR A 9 -14.20 -4.05 49.91
CA THR A 9 -14.68 -3.04 48.97
C THR A 9 -13.89 -3.24 47.69
N GLU A 10 -14.51 -3.88 46.69
CA GLU A 10 -13.94 -3.95 45.34
C GLU A 10 -13.68 -2.53 44.85
N SER A 11 -12.39 -2.20 44.64
CA SER A 11 -12.00 -0.93 44.05
C SER A 11 -12.60 -0.83 42.65
N ALA A 12 -13.24 0.30 42.35
CA ALA A 12 -13.86 0.53 41.04
C ALA A 12 -12.84 0.27 39.91
N PRO A 13 -13.22 -0.44 38.84
CA PRO A 13 -12.30 -0.77 37.76
C PRO A 13 -11.79 0.49 37.05
N THR A 14 -10.49 0.54 36.77
CA THR A 14 -9.85 1.63 36.02
C THR A 14 -9.43 1.18 34.63
N CYS A 15 -9.44 2.12 33.68
CA CYS A 15 -9.00 1.90 32.32
C CYS A 15 -7.48 1.67 32.27
N GLY A 16 -7.02 0.61 31.61
CA GLY A 16 -5.59 0.30 31.43
C GLY A 16 -4.85 1.23 30.46
N ILE A 17 -5.52 2.22 29.86
CA ILE A 17 -4.91 3.17 28.92
C ILE A 17 -4.92 4.60 29.48
N CYS A 18 -6.09 5.11 29.87
CA CYS A 18 -6.23 6.48 30.38
C CYS A 18 -6.32 6.58 31.90
N GLU A 19 -6.33 5.44 32.61
CA GLU A 19 -6.44 5.36 34.08
C GLU A 19 -7.73 5.94 34.70
N GLU A 20 -8.68 6.38 33.86
CA GLU A 20 -9.99 6.84 34.32
C GLU A 20 -10.84 5.69 34.90
N ILE A 21 -11.67 6.02 35.89
CA ILE A 21 -12.62 5.08 36.50
C ILE A 21 -13.71 4.73 35.48
N ILE A 22 -13.94 3.44 35.26
CA ILE A 22 -14.94 2.96 34.32
C ILE A 22 -16.28 2.88 35.04
N THR A 23 -17.22 3.73 34.62
CA THR A 23 -18.59 3.79 35.16
C THR A 23 -19.62 3.07 34.29
N ASP A 24 -19.25 2.70 33.06
CA ASP A 24 -20.13 2.05 32.08
C ASP A 24 -19.77 0.56 31.95
N GLU A 25 -20.76 -0.31 32.22
CA GLU A 25 -20.58 -1.76 32.13
C GLU A 25 -20.74 -2.32 30.71
N ASP A 26 -21.49 -1.64 29.83
CA ASP A 26 -22.05 -2.23 28.62
C ASP A 26 -21.11 -2.21 27.41
N THR A 27 -20.04 -1.40 27.47
CA THR A 27 -19.06 -1.25 26.38
C THR A 27 -17.62 -1.08 26.85
N LYS A 28 -17.16 -2.05 27.66
CA LYS A 28 -15.75 -2.21 28.03
C LYS A 28 -15.09 -3.35 27.26
N LEU A 29 -13.80 -3.20 26.96
CA LEU A 29 -12.98 -4.25 26.37
C LEU A 29 -12.09 -4.85 27.45
N ILE A 30 -12.25 -6.14 27.73
CA ILE A 30 -11.40 -6.86 28.69
C ILE A 30 -10.36 -7.64 27.89
N CYS A 31 -9.08 -7.38 28.16
CA CYS A 31 -8.01 -8.12 27.51
C CYS A 31 -8.01 -9.58 27.96
N THR A 32 -8.15 -10.51 27.01
CA THR A 32 -8.14 -11.97 27.26
C THR A 32 -6.74 -12.55 27.41
N HIS A 33 -5.69 -11.77 27.18
CA HIS A 33 -4.32 -12.18 27.44
C HIS A 33 -4.13 -12.29 28.96
N GLU A 34 -3.90 -13.52 29.43
CA GLU A 34 -3.86 -13.91 30.84
C GLU A 34 -3.00 -13.01 31.74
N PRO A 35 -1.76 -12.61 31.38
CA PRO A 35 -0.97 -11.72 32.24
C PRO A 35 -1.42 -10.24 32.19
N CYS A 36 -2.31 -9.86 31.28
CA CYS A 36 -2.78 -8.48 31.15
C CYS A 36 -4.05 -8.24 31.97
N GLY A 37 -5.16 -8.89 31.61
CA GLY A 37 -6.47 -8.72 32.25
C GLY A 37 -7.01 -7.28 32.31
N LYS A 38 -6.35 -6.30 31.67
CA LYS A 38 -6.71 -4.89 31.76
C LYS A 38 -8.00 -4.61 31.02
N ILE A 39 -8.79 -3.70 31.58
CA ILE A 39 -10.06 -3.23 31.02
C ILE A 39 -9.79 -1.92 30.28
N THR A 40 -10.36 -1.76 29.08
CA THR A 40 -10.31 -0.52 28.31
C THR A 40 -11.69 0.12 28.30
N CYS A 41 -11.75 1.42 28.59
CA CYS A 41 -13.00 2.19 28.56
C CYS A 41 -13.47 2.48 27.13
N LEU A 42 -14.77 2.78 26.98
CA LEU A 42 -15.38 3.08 25.68
C LEU A 42 -14.70 4.23 24.93
N SER A 43 -14.29 5.30 25.63
CA SER A 43 -13.65 6.45 25.00
C SER A 43 -12.30 6.09 24.37
N CYS A 44 -11.48 5.29 25.07
CA CYS A 44 -10.23 4.76 24.52
C CYS A 44 -10.49 3.78 23.37
N ILE A 45 -11.48 2.89 23.49
CA ILE A 45 -11.84 1.96 22.42
C ILE A 45 -12.22 2.72 21.14
N LYS A 46 -13.06 3.76 21.24
CA LYS A 46 -13.44 4.60 20.09
C LYS A 46 -12.22 5.21 19.40
N LYS A 47 -11.31 5.83 20.17
CA LYS A 47 -10.06 6.39 19.62
C LYS A 47 -9.18 5.32 18.96
N MET A 48 -9.05 4.15 19.58
CA MET A 48 -8.29 3.04 19.00
C MET A 48 -8.92 2.53 17.70
N ILE A 49 -10.24 2.42 17.62
CA ILE A 49 -10.97 2.05 16.40
C ILE A 49 -10.79 3.14 15.32
N GLU A 50 -10.84 4.42 15.68
CA GLU A 50 -10.58 5.53 14.75
C GLU A 50 -9.16 5.49 14.19
N VAL A 51 -8.15 5.21 15.03
CA VAL A 51 -6.76 5.01 14.60
C VAL A 51 -6.66 3.78 13.68
N MET A 52 -7.33 2.69 14.05
CA MET A 52 -7.40 1.49 13.21
C MET A 52 -8.00 1.80 11.83
N PHE A 53 -9.11 2.52 11.76
CA PHE A 53 -9.70 2.91 10.47
C PHE A 53 -8.86 3.89 9.68
N SER A 54 -8.05 4.72 10.35
CA SER A 54 -7.18 5.68 9.68
C SER A 54 -5.97 5.00 9.02
N GLN A 55 -5.47 3.91 9.61
CA GLN A 55 -4.30 3.16 9.12
C GLN A 55 -4.51 1.65 9.32
N PRO A 56 -5.44 1.03 8.58
CA PRO A 56 -5.89 -0.33 8.88
C PRO A 56 -4.80 -1.37 8.59
N THR A 57 -3.92 -1.14 7.62
CA THR A 57 -2.76 -2.01 7.30
C THR A 57 -1.78 -2.18 8.46
N LEU A 58 -1.64 -1.18 9.33
CA LEU A 58 -0.70 -1.19 10.46
C LEU A 58 -1.36 -1.60 11.78
N ASN A 59 -2.65 -1.30 11.91
CA ASN A 59 -3.38 -1.41 13.17
C ASN A 59 -4.37 -2.58 13.21
N TYR A 60 -4.51 -3.33 12.12
CA TYR A 60 -5.19 -4.62 12.09
C TYR A 60 -4.16 -5.77 12.10
N PRO A 61 -4.38 -6.87 12.86
CA PRO A 61 -5.49 -7.10 13.80
C PRO A 61 -5.48 -6.13 14.98
N PHE A 62 -6.65 -5.86 15.56
CA PHE A 62 -6.80 -4.93 16.69
C PHE A 62 -6.01 -5.41 17.91
N LYS A 63 -5.23 -4.52 18.53
CA LYS A 63 -4.34 -4.83 19.66
C LYS A 63 -4.82 -4.17 20.94
N CYS A 64 -4.60 -4.81 22.08
CA CYS A 64 -4.84 -4.24 23.40
C CYS A 64 -3.92 -3.02 23.60
N GLY A 65 -4.47 -1.86 23.96
CA GLY A 65 -3.66 -0.66 24.15
C GLY A 65 -2.72 -0.72 25.37
N ALA A 66 -2.89 -1.68 26.28
CA ALA A 66 -2.04 -1.85 27.46
C ALA A 66 -0.87 -2.82 27.24
N CYS A 67 -1.11 -3.98 26.61
CA CYS A 67 -0.08 -5.01 26.42
C CYS A 67 0.28 -5.30 24.96
N LEU A 68 -0.36 -4.61 24.01
CA LEU A 68 -0.16 -4.74 22.56
C LEU A 68 -0.45 -6.12 21.96
N GLN A 69 -1.00 -7.06 22.74
CA GLN A 69 -1.45 -8.36 22.25
C GLN A 69 -2.72 -8.23 21.42
N ILE A 70 -2.87 -9.13 20.44
CA ILE A 70 -4.05 -9.20 19.57
C ILE A 70 -5.28 -9.52 20.43
N VAL A 71 -6.34 -8.76 20.21
CA VAL A 71 -7.65 -8.97 20.84
C VAL A 71 -8.48 -9.90 19.96
N ASP A 72 -9.30 -10.75 20.58
CA ASP A 72 -10.24 -11.60 19.86
C ASP A 72 -11.17 -10.76 18.97
N GLU A 73 -11.17 -11.07 17.67
CA GLU A 73 -11.91 -10.34 16.65
C GLU A 73 -13.42 -10.30 16.91
N ARG A 74 -13.98 -11.34 17.54
CA ARG A 74 -15.41 -11.41 17.86
C ARG A 74 -15.83 -10.28 18.81
N ILE A 75 -14.98 -9.97 19.79
CA ILE A 75 -15.23 -8.91 20.77
C ILE A 75 -15.21 -7.55 20.07
N ILE A 76 -14.26 -7.34 19.16
CA ILE A 76 -14.13 -6.10 18.39
C ILE A 76 -15.32 -5.92 17.45
N HIS A 77 -15.72 -6.98 16.76
CA HIS A 77 -16.89 -6.98 15.88
C HIS A 77 -18.17 -6.58 16.64
N GLU A 78 -18.43 -7.16 17.81
CA GLU A 78 -19.59 -6.80 18.65
C GLU A 78 -19.57 -5.32 19.07
N ILE A 79 -18.41 -4.80 19.49
CA ILE A 79 -18.24 -3.40 19.85
C ILE A 79 -18.54 -2.48 18.65
N ILE A 80 -18.03 -2.83 17.47
CA ILE A 80 -18.20 -2.04 16.25
C ILE A 80 -19.66 -2.02 15.79
N VAL A 81 -20.34 -3.17 15.84
CA VAL A 81 -21.77 -3.27 15.53
C VAL A 81 -22.59 -2.41 16.50
N LYS A 82 -22.33 -2.51 17.80
CA LYS A 82 -22.99 -1.67 18.82
C LYS A 82 -22.77 -0.18 18.60
N GLN A 83 -21.62 0.22 18.06
CA GLN A 83 -21.30 1.62 17.75
C GLN A 83 -21.84 2.10 16.39
N GLY A 84 -22.52 1.24 15.62
CA GLY A 84 -23.01 1.59 14.27
C GLY A 84 -21.89 1.84 13.26
N GLN A 85 -20.69 1.31 13.50
CA GLN A 85 -19.50 1.49 12.65
C GLN A 85 -19.24 0.28 11.74
N TYR A 86 -20.19 -0.64 11.62
CA TYR A 86 -20.00 -1.92 10.92
C TYR A 86 -19.64 -1.73 9.44
N GLU A 87 -20.33 -0.84 8.73
CA GLU A 87 -20.04 -0.56 7.32
C GLU A 87 -18.61 -0.05 7.12
N LYS A 88 -18.15 0.85 8.01
CA LYS A 88 -16.79 1.39 7.99
C LYS A 88 -15.75 0.31 8.31
N TYR A 89 -16.05 -0.56 9.27
CA TYR A 89 -15.18 -1.69 9.62
C TYR A 89 -15.01 -2.67 8.49
N ILE A 90 -16.11 -3.08 7.86
CA ILE A 90 -16.09 -3.95 6.70
C ILE A 90 -15.28 -3.26 5.58
N ALA A 91 -15.53 -1.98 5.28
CA ALA A 91 -14.75 -1.20 4.31
C ALA A 91 -13.25 -1.11 4.59
N CYS A 92 -12.83 -1.08 5.85
CA CYS A 92 -11.41 -1.04 6.21
C CYS A 92 -10.75 -2.42 6.25
N ILE A 93 -11.44 -3.45 6.76
CA ILE A 93 -10.83 -4.73 7.12
C ILE A 93 -10.95 -5.76 6.01
N PHE A 94 -12.07 -5.79 5.29
CA PHE A 94 -12.29 -6.81 4.27
C PHE A 94 -11.26 -6.74 3.12
N PRO A 95 -10.83 -5.54 2.65
CA PRO A 95 -9.73 -5.46 1.68
C PRO A 95 -8.39 -6.00 2.21
N LEU A 96 -8.16 -5.97 3.52
CA LEU A 96 -6.94 -6.50 4.14
C LEU A 96 -6.98 -8.03 4.27
N TYR A 97 -8.12 -8.56 4.68
CA TYR A 97 -8.30 -10.01 4.85
C TYR A 97 -8.34 -10.72 3.50
N TRP A 98 -9.01 -10.14 2.51
CA TRP A 98 -9.17 -10.71 1.18
C TRP A 98 -8.17 -10.16 0.16
N THR A 99 -7.00 -9.75 0.64
CA THR A 99 -5.83 -9.56 -0.24
C THR A 99 -5.57 -10.86 -1.02
N LYS A 100 -4.90 -10.74 -2.19
CA LYS A 100 -4.75 -11.73 -3.29
C LYS A 100 -4.65 -13.22 -2.94
N ASP A 101 -4.28 -13.60 -1.72
CA ASP A 101 -4.06 -14.98 -1.28
C ASP A 101 -5.35 -15.72 -0.86
N CYS A 102 -6.47 -15.01 -0.67
CA CYS A 102 -7.75 -15.63 -0.25
C CYS A 102 -8.81 -15.75 -1.36
N LEU A 103 -8.57 -15.18 -2.55
CA LEU A 103 -9.51 -15.20 -3.67
C LEU A 103 -9.20 -16.35 -4.62
N GLU A 104 -10.23 -17.01 -5.15
CA GLU A 104 -10.06 -17.93 -6.26
C GLU A 104 -9.61 -17.20 -7.55
N GLN A 105 -9.11 -17.94 -8.53
CA GLN A 105 -8.55 -17.35 -9.78
C GLN A 105 -9.56 -16.48 -10.55
N ASN A 106 -10.85 -16.75 -10.39
CA ASN A 106 -11.97 -16.04 -11.01
C ASN A 106 -12.68 -15.08 -10.04
N GLU A 107 -12.20 -14.90 -8.82
CA GLU A 107 -12.79 -13.97 -7.87
C GLU A 107 -12.00 -12.66 -7.80
N ILE A 108 -12.72 -11.56 -7.64
CA ILE A 108 -12.15 -10.25 -7.36
C ILE A 108 -12.88 -9.62 -6.18
N LEU A 109 -12.18 -8.76 -5.44
CA LEU A 109 -12.82 -7.83 -4.53
C LEU A 109 -13.34 -6.64 -5.34
N ALA A 110 -14.64 -6.62 -5.63
CA ALA A 110 -15.27 -5.55 -6.39
C ALA A 110 -15.75 -4.45 -5.44
N GLN A 111 -15.28 -3.23 -5.65
CA GLN A 111 -15.73 -2.04 -4.92
C GLN A 111 -16.67 -1.20 -5.78
N CYS A 112 -17.78 -0.75 -5.19
CA CYS A 112 -18.67 0.19 -5.83
C CYS A 112 -17.99 1.56 -5.98
N PRO A 113 -17.94 2.15 -7.18
CA PRO A 113 -17.33 3.47 -7.37
C PRO A 113 -18.21 4.63 -6.84
N PHE A 114 -19.43 4.34 -6.37
CA PHE A 114 -20.41 5.36 -5.98
C PHE A 114 -20.75 5.37 -4.49
N CYS A 115 -20.27 4.38 -3.73
CA CYS A 115 -20.47 4.27 -2.28
C CYS A 115 -19.43 3.34 -1.66
N PRO A 116 -19.25 3.31 -0.33
CA PRO A 116 -18.25 2.46 0.33
C PRO A 116 -18.47 0.94 0.24
N TYR A 117 -19.55 0.48 -0.40
CA TYR A 117 -19.87 -0.93 -0.54
C TYR A 117 -18.87 -1.68 -1.44
N PHE A 118 -18.56 -2.91 -1.07
CA PHE A 118 -17.76 -3.85 -1.85
C PHE A 118 -18.21 -5.28 -1.51
N GLU A 119 -17.87 -6.23 -2.36
CA GLU A 119 -18.13 -7.65 -2.15
C GLU A 119 -17.14 -8.50 -2.96
N ILE A 120 -17.10 -9.80 -2.69
CA ILE A 120 -16.41 -10.76 -3.55
C ILE A 120 -17.29 -10.98 -4.76
N TYR A 121 -16.73 -10.73 -5.93
CA TYR A 121 -17.43 -10.87 -7.20
C TYR A 121 -16.71 -11.91 -8.05
N THR A 122 -17.43 -12.95 -8.43
CA THR A 122 -16.93 -13.98 -9.34
C THR A 122 -17.07 -13.50 -10.79
N ILE A 123 -15.96 -13.43 -11.50
CA ILE A 123 -15.90 -13.18 -12.93
C ILE A 123 -16.18 -14.50 -13.66
N ASP A 124 -17.42 -14.72 -14.07
CA ASP A 124 -17.79 -15.85 -14.90
C ASP A 124 -17.51 -15.59 -16.39
N ALA A 125 -17.04 -16.62 -17.10
CA ALA A 125 -16.59 -16.51 -18.50
C ALA A 125 -17.68 -16.01 -19.48
N CYS A 126 -18.96 -16.16 -19.11
CA CYS A 126 -20.12 -15.74 -19.89
C CYS A 126 -20.65 -14.35 -19.52
N SER A 127 -20.05 -13.72 -18.51
CA SER A 127 -20.71 -12.70 -17.73
C SER A 127 -19.92 -11.42 -17.79
N LEU A 128 -20.60 -10.50 -18.44
CA LEU A 128 -20.40 -9.07 -18.43
C LEU A 128 -19.58 -8.61 -17.22
N HIS A 129 -18.45 -7.95 -17.48
CA HIS A 129 -17.58 -7.26 -16.53
C HIS A 129 -18.31 -6.11 -15.80
N PHE A 130 -19.51 -6.37 -15.28
CA PHE A 130 -20.45 -5.43 -14.70
C PHE A 130 -20.85 -5.87 -13.31
N PHE A 131 -20.55 -4.98 -12.37
CA PHE A 131 -20.87 -5.10 -10.96
C PHE A 131 -22.15 -4.32 -10.66
N THR A 132 -23.12 -4.96 -10.01
CA THR A 132 -24.33 -4.30 -9.50
C THR A 132 -24.21 -4.17 -7.99
N CYS A 133 -24.13 -2.95 -7.49
CA CYS A 133 -23.97 -2.69 -6.06
C CYS A 133 -25.20 -3.20 -5.27
N GLN A 134 -24.99 -4.10 -4.31
CA GLN A 134 -26.06 -4.61 -3.44
C GLN A 134 -26.36 -3.71 -2.23
N HIS A 135 -25.68 -2.55 -2.12
CA HIS A 135 -26.00 -1.60 -1.07
C HIS A 135 -27.44 -1.08 -1.23
N PRO A 136 -28.30 -1.15 -0.18
CA PRO A 136 -29.73 -0.87 -0.30
C PRO A 136 -30.08 0.52 -0.86
N SER A 137 -29.23 1.52 -0.60
CA SER A 137 -29.43 2.89 -1.10
C SER A 137 -28.74 3.20 -2.43
N CYS A 138 -27.90 2.31 -2.96
CA CYS A 138 -27.11 2.59 -4.16
C CYS A 138 -27.70 1.89 -5.39
N GLY A 139 -27.71 0.56 -5.43
CA GLY A 139 -28.26 -0.23 -6.56
C GLY A 139 -27.62 0.01 -7.93
N LYS A 140 -26.59 0.85 -8.04
CA LYS A 140 -25.99 1.25 -9.32
C LYS A 140 -25.18 0.11 -9.93
N LYS A 141 -25.22 0.03 -11.26
CA LYS A 141 -24.39 -0.88 -12.06
C LYS A 141 -23.15 -0.14 -12.56
N SER A 142 -22.00 -0.79 -12.50
CA SER A 142 -20.71 -0.24 -12.94
C SER A 142 -19.87 -1.29 -13.65
N CYS A 143 -18.92 -0.86 -14.48
CA CYS A 143 -17.97 -1.74 -15.12
C CYS A 143 -16.77 -1.99 -14.19
N VAL A 144 -16.40 -3.25 -13.94
CA VAL A 144 -15.27 -3.60 -13.05
C VAL A 144 -13.89 -3.24 -13.63
N ILE A 145 -13.84 -2.83 -14.90
CA ILE A 145 -12.60 -2.48 -15.60
C ILE A 145 -12.33 -0.97 -15.52
N CYS A 146 -13.32 -0.15 -15.87
CA CYS A 146 -13.19 1.32 -15.92
C CYS A 146 -13.85 2.04 -14.73
N LEU A 147 -14.62 1.33 -13.90
CA LEU A 147 -15.32 1.86 -12.73
C LEU A 147 -16.38 2.94 -13.06
N HIS A 148 -16.79 3.07 -14.33
CA HIS A 148 -17.89 3.94 -14.73
C HIS A 148 -19.26 3.27 -14.63
N ALA A 149 -20.31 4.09 -14.53
CA ALA A 149 -21.70 3.64 -14.51
C ALA A 149 -22.08 2.95 -15.82
N VAL A 150 -22.85 1.87 -15.73
CA VAL A 150 -23.33 1.12 -16.90
C VAL A 150 -24.84 1.21 -16.98
N ASP A 151 -25.33 1.65 -18.13
CA ASP A 151 -26.74 1.67 -18.53
C ASP A 151 -26.93 1.02 -19.90
N ASP A 152 -28.16 0.97 -20.40
CA ASP A 152 -28.45 0.33 -21.68
C ASP A 152 -27.83 1.05 -22.90
N ASN A 153 -27.49 2.34 -22.76
CA ASN A 153 -26.93 3.14 -23.85
C ASN A 153 -25.42 2.91 -24.02
N ASN A 154 -24.70 2.65 -22.92
CA ASN A 154 -23.24 2.48 -22.93
C ASN A 154 -22.78 1.02 -22.74
N LYS A 155 -23.71 0.09 -22.47
CA LYS A 155 -23.42 -1.33 -22.24
C LYS A 155 -22.53 -1.95 -23.32
N SER A 156 -22.87 -1.74 -24.59
CA SER A 156 -22.16 -2.32 -25.74
C SER A 156 -20.73 -1.79 -25.88
N ILE A 157 -20.51 -0.51 -25.53
CA ILE A 157 -19.18 0.12 -25.53
C ILE A 157 -18.30 -0.55 -24.47
N HIS A 158 -18.81 -0.76 -23.26
CA HIS A 158 -18.05 -1.46 -22.23
C HIS A 158 -17.79 -2.93 -22.58
N GLN A 159 -18.75 -3.62 -23.20
CA GLN A 159 -18.58 -5.00 -23.64
C GLN A 159 -17.50 -5.18 -24.70
N SER A 160 -17.30 -4.16 -25.55
CA SER A 160 -16.32 -4.20 -26.62
C SER A 160 -14.98 -3.61 -26.16
N HIS A 161 -14.95 -2.32 -25.84
CA HIS A 161 -13.71 -1.59 -25.60
C HIS A 161 -13.09 -1.93 -24.25
N CYS A 162 -13.86 -1.98 -23.16
CA CYS A 162 -13.26 -2.29 -21.86
C CYS A 162 -12.67 -3.70 -21.86
N VAL A 163 -13.38 -4.68 -22.41
CA VAL A 163 -12.92 -6.08 -22.48
C VAL A 163 -11.67 -6.20 -23.36
N GLU A 164 -11.68 -5.59 -24.54
CA GLU A 164 -10.53 -5.58 -25.46
C GLU A 164 -9.28 -4.99 -24.80
N LEU A 165 -9.43 -3.86 -24.09
CA LEU A 165 -8.31 -3.09 -23.56
C LEU A 165 -7.89 -3.48 -22.14
N HIS A 166 -8.65 -4.37 -21.47
CA HIS A 166 -8.44 -4.72 -20.05
C HIS A 166 -7.05 -5.28 -19.76
N SER A 167 -6.59 -6.20 -20.59
CA SER A 167 -5.29 -6.85 -20.41
C SER A 167 -4.15 -5.84 -20.51
N TYR A 168 -4.23 -4.90 -21.46
CA TYR A 168 -3.26 -3.82 -21.63
C TYR A 168 -3.32 -2.82 -20.48
N LYS A 169 -4.53 -2.43 -20.04
CA LYS A 169 -4.75 -1.61 -18.85
C LYS A 169 -4.05 -2.20 -17.62
N LYS A 170 -4.23 -3.50 -17.35
CA LYS A 170 -3.58 -4.19 -16.22
C LYS A 170 -2.05 -4.13 -16.29
N ILE A 171 -1.47 -4.26 -17.49
CA ILE A 171 -0.01 -4.21 -17.66
C ILE A 171 0.50 -2.78 -17.36
N ILE A 172 -0.20 -1.75 -17.85
CA ILE A 172 0.12 -0.34 -17.58
C ILE A 172 -0.02 -0.01 -16.10
N GLU A 173 -1.14 -0.37 -15.46
CA GLU A 173 -1.37 -0.14 -14.03
C GLU A 173 -0.29 -0.82 -13.17
N LYS A 174 0.10 -2.06 -13.54
CA LYS A 174 1.19 -2.76 -12.87
C LYS A 174 2.54 -2.05 -13.04
N ALA A 175 2.82 -1.47 -14.21
CA ALA A 175 4.05 -0.70 -14.41
C ALA A 175 4.09 0.57 -13.57
N ILE A 176 2.96 1.29 -13.46
CA ILE A 176 2.81 2.45 -12.58
C ILE A 176 3.03 2.04 -11.12
N GLU A 177 2.30 1.02 -10.67
CA GLU A 177 2.40 0.47 -9.33
C GLU A 177 3.83 0.01 -9.01
N SER A 178 4.50 -0.73 -9.90
CA SER A 178 5.85 -1.22 -9.68
C SER A 178 6.90 -0.11 -9.72
N GLY A 179 6.69 0.98 -10.45
CA GLY A 179 7.62 2.12 -10.51
C GLY A 179 7.57 3.01 -9.28
N SER A 180 6.38 3.17 -8.70
CA SER A 180 6.15 4.04 -7.54
C SER A 180 6.64 3.48 -6.21
N GLN A 181 7.06 2.22 -6.16
CA GLN A 181 7.45 1.53 -4.92
C GLN A 181 8.54 0.48 -5.18
N GLN A 182 9.33 0.13 -4.17
CA GLN A 182 10.33 -0.93 -4.28
C GLN A 182 9.88 -2.20 -3.55
N HIS A 183 10.44 -3.33 -3.96
CA HIS A 183 10.20 -4.63 -3.34
C HIS A 183 11.47 -5.14 -2.67
N CYS A 184 11.34 -5.65 -1.44
CA CYS A 184 12.43 -6.37 -0.80
C CYS A 184 12.81 -7.61 -1.65
N PRO A 185 14.06 -7.75 -2.11
CA PRO A 185 14.48 -8.84 -3.00
C PRO A 185 14.48 -10.22 -2.33
N TYR A 186 14.23 -10.28 -1.01
CA TYR A 186 14.17 -11.53 -0.25
C TYR A 186 12.75 -12.04 -0.01
N CYS A 187 11.82 -11.15 0.35
CA CYS A 187 10.46 -11.54 0.78
C CYS A 187 9.34 -10.80 0.06
N GLN A 188 9.67 -9.97 -0.94
CA GLN A 188 8.74 -9.21 -1.78
C GLN A 188 7.84 -8.25 -0.99
N LEU A 189 8.20 -7.91 0.26
CA LEU A 189 7.52 -6.83 0.98
C LEU A 189 7.75 -5.54 0.20
N THR A 190 6.64 -4.90 -0.14
CA THR A 190 6.62 -3.67 -0.92
C THR A 190 6.56 -2.45 -0.01
N GLY A 191 7.23 -1.37 -0.39
CA GLY A 191 7.14 -0.10 0.31
C GLY A 191 7.68 1.08 -0.49
N VAL A 192 7.29 2.27 -0.05
CA VAL A 192 7.88 3.54 -0.46
C VAL A 192 8.73 4.02 0.70
N LYS A 193 9.93 4.48 0.38
CA LYS A 193 10.85 5.07 1.36
C LYS A 193 10.38 6.49 1.74
N ASP A 194 10.87 7.03 2.84
CA ASP A 194 10.54 8.36 3.38
C ASP A 194 11.78 9.23 3.69
N ASP A 195 12.98 8.75 3.36
CA ASP A 195 14.26 9.45 3.55
C ASP A 195 15.20 9.28 2.33
N GLY A 196 16.32 10.02 2.28
CA GLY A 196 17.26 10.00 1.16
C GLY A 196 18.28 8.84 1.13
N CYS A 197 18.45 8.08 2.22
CA CYS A 197 19.47 7.04 2.35
C CYS A 197 19.14 5.77 1.55
N THR A 198 20.02 5.32 0.67
CA THR A 198 19.71 4.16 -0.18
C THR A 198 19.74 2.80 0.55
N HIS A 199 20.14 2.76 1.82
CA HIS A 199 20.18 1.53 2.62
C HIS A 199 18.81 1.19 3.20
N MET A 200 18.38 -0.05 3.02
CA MET A 200 17.09 -0.54 3.52
C MET A 200 17.27 -1.75 4.42
N VAL A 201 16.55 -1.78 5.54
CA VAL A 201 16.34 -2.97 6.35
C VAL A 201 14.87 -3.38 6.23
N CYS A 202 14.62 -4.58 5.70
CA CYS A 202 13.25 -5.04 5.50
C CYS A 202 12.57 -5.35 6.85
N GLN A 203 11.45 -4.70 7.14
CA GLN A 203 10.71 -4.89 8.40
C GLN A 203 10.17 -6.32 8.59
N ARG A 204 9.95 -7.07 7.50
CA ARG A 204 9.46 -8.45 7.56
C ARG A 204 10.57 -9.48 7.77
N CYS A 205 11.66 -9.40 6.98
CA CYS A 205 12.71 -10.43 7.00
C CYS A 205 14.04 -9.97 7.64
N GLN A 206 14.13 -8.71 8.05
CA GLN A 206 15.27 -8.10 8.74
C GLN A 206 16.60 -8.18 7.97
N ARG A 207 16.54 -8.23 6.64
CA ARG A 207 17.72 -8.25 5.75
C ARG A 207 17.96 -6.89 5.09
N ASN A 208 19.24 -6.62 4.85
CA ASN A 208 19.74 -5.43 4.18
C ASN A 208 19.65 -5.53 2.66
N TRP A 209 19.26 -4.45 2.00
CA TRP A 209 19.24 -4.33 0.54
C TRP A 209 19.32 -2.85 0.13
N CYS A 210 19.67 -2.58 -1.13
CA CYS A 210 19.76 -1.21 -1.65
C CYS A 210 18.45 -0.79 -2.32
N TYR A 211 17.87 0.34 -1.89
CA TYR A 211 16.63 0.89 -2.44
C TYR A 211 16.75 1.31 -3.91
N LEU A 212 17.92 1.82 -4.31
CA LEU A 212 18.13 2.37 -5.64
C LEU A 212 18.16 1.26 -6.70
N CYS A 213 19.01 0.26 -6.53
CA CYS A 213 19.13 -0.86 -7.48
C CYS A 213 18.19 -2.03 -7.19
N GLY A 214 17.54 -2.07 -6.02
CA GLY A 214 16.66 -3.17 -5.61
C GLY A 214 17.38 -4.49 -5.33
N MET A 215 18.71 -4.51 -5.29
CA MET A 215 19.51 -5.72 -5.11
C MET A 215 19.74 -6.05 -3.64
N LYS A 216 19.94 -7.35 -3.38
CA LYS A 216 20.38 -7.87 -2.07
C LYS A 216 21.77 -7.32 -1.74
N GLU A 217 22.08 -7.16 -0.45
CA GLU A 217 23.40 -6.69 -0.01
C GLU A 217 24.55 -7.51 -0.61
N ASN A 218 24.40 -8.83 -0.71
CA ASN A 218 25.40 -9.73 -1.27
C ASN A 218 25.40 -9.83 -2.82
N GLU A 219 24.46 -9.18 -3.49
CA GLU A 219 24.37 -9.10 -4.96
C GLU A 219 24.79 -7.71 -5.48
N CYS A 220 24.95 -6.74 -4.57
CA CYS A 220 25.44 -5.40 -4.88
C CYS A 220 26.90 -5.46 -5.36
N LYS A 221 27.24 -4.71 -6.42
CA LYS A 221 28.62 -4.63 -6.90
C LYS A 221 29.50 -3.93 -5.88
N VAL A 222 30.61 -4.56 -5.51
CA VAL A 222 31.63 -4.02 -4.60
C VAL A 222 33.01 -4.10 -5.27
N ARG A 223 34.08 -3.76 -4.54
CA ARG A 223 35.45 -4.08 -4.99
C ARG A 223 35.75 -5.55 -4.72
N ASP A 224 36.57 -6.19 -5.56
CA ASP A 224 36.89 -7.62 -5.43
C ASP A 224 37.65 -7.96 -4.13
N ASP A 225 38.26 -6.96 -3.48
CA ASP A 225 39.06 -7.11 -2.26
C ASP A 225 38.30 -6.80 -0.96
N ILE A 226 37.00 -6.50 -1.03
CA ILE A 226 36.18 -6.09 0.13
C ILE A 226 34.97 -7.01 0.29
N GLU A 227 34.65 -7.35 1.55
CA GLU A 227 33.43 -8.09 1.88
C GLU A 227 32.16 -7.33 1.47
N PRO A 228 31.17 -8.00 0.85
CA PRO A 228 29.94 -7.35 0.43
C PRO A 228 29.19 -6.70 1.60
N SER A 229 28.96 -5.40 1.47
CA SER A 229 28.09 -4.63 2.37
C SER A 229 27.48 -3.47 1.59
N LEU A 230 26.38 -2.92 2.08
CA LEU A 230 25.79 -1.73 1.43
C LEU A 230 26.74 -0.52 1.44
N SER A 231 27.56 -0.37 2.48
CA SER A 231 28.58 0.68 2.53
C SER A 231 29.67 0.47 1.48
N ALA A 232 30.17 -0.77 1.32
CA ALA A 232 31.15 -1.10 0.28
C ALA A 232 30.58 -0.94 -1.13
N HIS A 233 29.26 -1.13 -1.30
CA HIS A 233 28.56 -0.88 -2.55
C HIS A 233 28.54 0.61 -2.94
N ASN A 234 28.55 1.52 -1.97
CA ASN A 234 28.53 2.96 -2.24
C ASN A 234 29.91 3.60 -2.41
N GLU A 235 30.99 2.88 -2.13
CA GLU A 235 32.35 3.41 -2.26
C GLU A 235 32.65 3.71 -3.73
N ASP A 236 33.25 4.87 -4.03
CA ASP A 236 33.60 5.33 -5.38
C ASP A 236 32.45 5.30 -6.40
N TRP A 237 31.19 5.39 -5.95
CA TRP A 237 30.02 5.24 -6.82
C TRP A 237 30.01 6.23 -7.97
N GLU A 238 30.57 7.43 -7.78
CA GLU A 238 30.64 8.50 -8.77
C GLU A 238 31.54 8.17 -9.96
N SER A 239 32.34 7.10 -9.86
CA SER A 239 33.24 6.64 -10.91
C SER A 239 32.88 5.26 -11.45
N ASN A 240 31.80 4.66 -10.94
CA ASN A 240 31.41 3.29 -11.27
C ASN A 240 29.89 3.17 -11.41
N GLU A 241 29.41 3.07 -12.65
CA GLU A 241 27.98 2.93 -13.00
C GLU A 241 27.33 1.67 -12.40
N GLY A 242 28.13 0.72 -11.90
CA GLY A 242 27.65 -0.45 -11.18
C GLY A 242 27.33 -0.22 -9.71
N ARG A 243 27.68 0.94 -9.16
CA ARG A 243 27.56 1.27 -7.73
C ARG A 243 26.53 2.37 -7.52
N CYS A 244 25.80 2.29 -6.41
CA CYS A 244 24.80 3.28 -6.05
C CYS A 244 25.38 4.33 -5.09
N PRO A 245 24.90 5.58 -5.10
CA PRO A 245 25.17 6.53 -4.03
C PRO A 245 24.64 6.06 -2.67
N MET A 246 25.25 6.54 -1.60
CA MET A 246 24.78 6.33 -0.23
C MET A 246 23.48 7.12 0.06
N SER A 247 23.36 8.33 -0.51
CA SER A 247 22.15 9.15 -0.42
C SER A 247 21.78 9.68 -1.80
N LEU A 248 20.48 9.77 -2.11
CA LEU A 248 20.02 10.27 -3.41
C LEU A 248 20.48 11.72 -3.68
N ILE A 249 20.58 12.56 -2.64
CA ILE A 249 21.04 13.95 -2.79
C ILE A 249 22.47 14.06 -3.32
N SER A 250 23.33 13.07 -3.06
CA SER A 250 24.71 13.09 -3.58
C SER A 250 24.76 12.93 -5.10
N ILE A 251 23.67 12.48 -5.73
CA ILE A 251 23.57 12.42 -7.19
C ILE A 251 23.64 13.83 -7.80
N HIS A 252 23.08 14.84 -7.13
CA HIS A 252 23.11 16.23 -7.60
C HIS A 252 24.54 16.76 -7.80
N GLU A 253 25.50 16.32 -6.98
CA GLU A 253 26.89 16.74 -7.09
C GLU A 253 27.54 16.31 -8.42
N LEU A 254 27.06 15.19 -8.99
CA LEU A 254 27.49 14.63 -10.26
C LEU A 254 26.60 15.08 -11.42
N ASP A 255 25.29 15.11 -11.20
CA ASP A 255 24.25 15.34 -12.20
C ASP A 255 23.23 16.35 -11.69
N ILE A 256 23.39 17.60 -12.13
CA ILE A 256 22.58 18.74 -11.69
C ILE A 256 21.08 18.63 -12.03
N ARG A 257 20.67 17.62 -12.82
CA ARG A 257 19.26 17.35 -13.11
C ARG A 257 18.53 16.78 -11.90
N TRP A 258 19.26 16.13 -10.98
CA TRP A 258 18.72 15.64 -9.73
C TRP A 258 18.44 16.81 -8.78
N PRO A 259 17.39 16.77 -7.95
CA PRO A 259 17.11 17.83 -6.97
C PRO A 259 18.17 17.96 -5.85
N GLU A 260 18.14 19.08 -5.13
CA GLU A 260 19.07 19.37 -4.01
C GLU A 260 18.50 18.97 -2.62
N ASN A 261 17.38 18.24 -2.56
CA ASN A 261 16.81 17.75 -1.30
C ASN A 261 16.30 16.32 -1.42
N ASP A 262 16.25 15.62 -0.28
CA ASP A 262 15.94 14.19 -0.22
C ASP A 262 14.54 13.85 -0.75
N GLN A 263 13.53 14.65 -0.40
CA GLN A 263 12.15 14.40 -0.80
C GLN A 263 11.99 14.50 -2.31
N ASP A 264 12.46 15.60 -2.91
CA ASP A 264 12.37 15.80 -4.36
C ASP A 264 13.23 14.78 -5.12
N CYS A 265 14.41 14.39 -4.57
CA CYS A 265 15.22 13.32 -5.14
C CYS A 265 14.48 11.99 -5.18
N LEU A 266 13.76 11.66 -4.12
CA LEU A 266 12.98 10.43 -4.01
C LEU A 266 11.80 10.45 -4.98
N GLU A 267 11.08 11.57 -5.08
CA GLU A 267 10.02 11.76 -6.08
C GLU A 267 10.56 11.65 -7.51
N TYR A 268 11.71 12.28 -7.78
CA TYR A 268 12.38 12.19 -9.08
C TYR A 268 12.79 10.75 -9.41
N PHE A 269 13.34 10.01 -8.45
CA PHE A 269 13.68 8.59 -8.62
C PHE A 269 12.45 7.75 -8.98
N HIS A 270 11.36 7.89 -8.22
CA HIS A 270 10.12 7.15 -8.48
C HIS A 270 9.48 7.52 -9.81
N ARG A 271 9.52 8.80 -10.18
CA ARG A 271 9.07 9.26 -11.49
C ARG A 271 9.90 8.62 -12.59
N TYR A 272 11.24 8.70 -12.50
CA TYR A 272 12.15 8.10 -13.49
C TYR A 272 11.89 6.61 -13.68
N ARG A 273 11.78 5.87 -12.58
CA ARG A 273 11.57 4.42 -12.61
C ARG A 273 10.18 4.04 -13.16
N THR A 274 9.15 4.81 -12.83
CA THR A 274 7.81 4.60 -13.39
C THR A 274 7.78 4.85 -14.90
N VAL A 275 8.39 5.94 -15.36
CA VAL A 275 8.51 6.25 -16.79
C VAL A 275 9.28 5.15 -17.53
N SER A 276 10.35 4.63 -16.94
CA SER A 276 11.11 3.48 -17.47
C SER A 276 10.23 2.26 -17.70
N HIS A 277 9.48 1.84 -16.67
CA HIS A 277 8.58 0.69 -16.78
C HIS A 277 7.43 0.93 -17.77
N LEU A 278 6.89 2.15 -17.82
CA LEU A 278 5.88 2.51 -18.82
C LEU A 278 6.43 2.45 -20.24
N PHE A 279 7.69 2.84 -20.44
CA PHE A 279 8.36 2.75 -21.73
C PHE A 279 8.60 1.30 -22.16
N ASP A 280 8.98 0.42 -21.24
CA ASP A 280 9.07 -1.02 -21.52
C ASP A 280 7.70 -1.59 -21.92
N VAL A 281 6.63 -1.19 -21.24
CA VAL A 281 5.26 -1.58 -21.61
C VAL A 281 4.88 -1.05 -22.99
N LEU A 282 5.19 0.21 -23.29
CA LEU A 282 4.97 0.82 -24.61
C LEU A 282 5.66 -0.01 -25.71
N LYS A 283 6.91 -0.43 -25.50
CA LYS A 283 7.65 -1.31 -26.43
C LYS A 283 6.99 -2.68 -26.60
N ILE A 284 6.44 -3.25 -25.53
CA ILE A 284 5.81 -4.59 -25.55
C ILE A 284 4.46 -4.57 -26.27
N ILE A 285 3.58 -3.61 -25.93
CA ILE A 285 2.20 -3.59 -26.44
C ILE A 285 2.04 -2.79 -27.73
N GLY A 286 2.99 -1.90 -28.03
CA GLY A 286 2.97 -1.00 -29.17
C GLY A 286 2.25 0.31 -28.90
N GLU A 287 2.73 1.38 -29.55
CA GLU A 287 2.27 2.77 -29.37
C GLU A 287 0.76 2.93 -29.61
N GLU A 288 0.23 2.39 -30.71
CA GLU A 288 -1.21 2.49 -31.03
C GLU A 288 -2.11 1.96 -29.90
N LYS A 289 -1.75 0.80 -29.32
CA LYS A 289 -2.53 0.21 -28.24
C LYS A 289 -2.35 0.97 -26.94
N PHE A 290 -1.13 1.41 -26.65
CA PHE A 290 -0.84 2.22 -25.47
C PHE A 290 -1.65 3.53 -25.48
N ASP A 291 -1.64 4.24 -26.62
CA ASP A 291 -2.38 5.48 -26.82
C ASP A 291 -3.90 5.24 -26.74
N LYS A 292 -4.41 4.14 -27.34
CA LYS A 292 -5.83 3.76 -27.25
C LYS A 292 -6.27 3.47 -25.81
N VAL A 293 -5.43 2.80 -25.01
CA VAL A 293 -5.71 2.56 -23.58
C VAL A 293 -5.74 3.89 -22.82
N ASN A 294 -4.74 4.77 -23.01
CA ASN A 294 -4.74 6.05 -22.31
C ASN A 294 -5.90 6.95 -22.73
N GLN A 295 -6.23 7.03 -24.02
CA GLN A 295 -7.37 7.80 -24.51
C GLN A 295 -8.68 7.34 -23.87
N TYR A 296 -8.85 6.03 -23.68
CA TYR A 296 -10.10 5.46 -23.19
C TYR A 296 -10.22 5.50 -21.65
N PHE A 297 -9.13 5.27 -20.91
CA PHE A 297 -9.16 5.20 -19.45
C PHE A 297 -8.49 6.38 -18.72
N GLY A 298 -7.69 7.19 -19.40
CA GLY A 298 -6.97 8.34 -18.83
C GLY A 298 -5.94 7.98 -17.75
N ILE A 299 -5.43 6.75 -17.73
CA ILE A 299 -4.63 6.21 -16.61
C ILE A 299 -3.29 6.92 -16.48
N ILE A 300 -2.64 7.28 -17.60
CA ILE A 300 -1.33 7.93 -17.60
C ILE A 300 -1.48 9.35 -17.04
N ASP A 301 -2.44 10.11 -17.57
CA ASP A 301 -2.69 11.50 -17.16
C ASP A 301 -3.19 11.57 -15.71
N ALA A 302 -4.10 10.67 -15.31
CA ALA A 302 -4.59 10.58 -13.94
C ALA A 302 -3.49 10.20 -12.93
N SER A 303 -2.41 9.57 -13.40
CA SER A 303 -1.24 9.21 -12.59
C SER A 303 -0.13 10.28 -12.63
N GLY A 304 -0.34 11.40 -13.31
CA GLY A 304 0.60 12.54 -13.34
C GLY A 304 1.77 12.38 -14.31
N TYR A 305 1.64 11.53 -15.33
CA TYR A 305 2.61 11.33 -16.40
C TYR A 305 2.05 11.83 -17.74
N THR A 306 2.92 12.02 -18.74
CA THR A 306 2.49 12.29 -20.12
C THR A 306 3.02 11.23 -21.08
N ILE A 307 2.35 11.04 -22.20
CA ILE A 307 2.79 10.09 -23.23
C ILE A 307 4.12 10.55 -23.84
N GLU A 308 4.32 11.85 -24.03
CA GLU A 308 5.55 12.44 -24.57
C GLU A 308 6.74 12.15 -23.65
N GLU A 309 6.56 12.27 -22.34
CA GLU A 309 7.60 11.94 -21.35
C GLU A 309 8.03 10.48 -21.44
N ILE A 310 7.08 9.56 -21.63
CA ILE A 310 7.34 8.13 -21.75
C ILE A 310 8.08 7.82 -23.04
N LYS A 311 7.65 8.42 -24.16
CA LYS A 311 8.29 8.25 -25.48
C LYS A 311 9.71 8.79 -25.51
N ASP A 312 9.99 9.89 -24.80
CA ASP A 312 11.31 10.50 -24.68
C ASP A 312 12.31 9.68 -23.83
N TYR A 313 11.83 8.67 -23.09
CA TYR A 313 12.67 7.88 -22.18
C TYR A 313 13.88 7.21 -22.84
N GLU A 314 13.82 6.85 -24.13
CA GLU A 314 14.94 6.21 -24.84
C GLU A 314 16.24 7.02 -24.78
N ASN A 315 16.13 8.34 -24.66
CA ASN A 315 17.26 9.26 -24.62
C ASN A 315 17.65 9.64 -23.18
N ARG A 316 16.94 9.14 -22.17
CA ARG A 316 17.16 9.51 -20.77
C ARG A 316 18.25 8.65 -20.15
N ILE A 317 19.30 9.33 -19.71
CA ILE A 317 20.34 8.77 -18.85
C ILE A 317 19.90 8.94 -17.40
N PHE A 318 19.90 7.86 -16.62
CA PHE A 318 19.49 7.88 -15.20
C PHE A 318 20.38 8.80 -14.35
N ILE A 319 21.69 8.56 -14.42
CA ILE A 319 22.73 9.35 -13.76
C ILE A 319 23.77 9.65 -14.84
N ASP A 320 24.02 10.92 -15.12
CA ASP A 320 25.05 11.33 -16.07
C ASP A 320 26.43 11.40 -15.40
N TYR A 321 27.21 10.33 -15.56
CA TYR A 321 28.58 10.24 -15.05
C TYR A 321 29.59 11.10 -15.84
N THR A 322 29.22 11.66 -16.99
CA THR A 322 30.16 12.42 -17.86
C THR A 322 30.34 13.88 -17.46
N SER A 323 29.39 14.43 -16.68
CA SER A 323 29.36 15.84 -16.29
C SER A 323 30.50 16.30 -15.37
N LYS A 324 31.25 15.37 -14.75
CA LYS A 324 32.37 15.67 -13.83
C LYS A 324 33.60 16.32 -14.51
N GLY A 325 33.70 16.30 -15.84
CA GLY A 325 34.87 16.80 -16.57
C GLY A 325 34.96 18.32 -16.81
N ASN A 326 33.95 19.10 -16.42
CA ASN A 326 33.82 20.52 -16.80
C ASN A 326 33.86 21.53 -15.63
N LYS A 327 34.29 21.12 -14.44
CA LYS A 327 34.46 22.03 -13.28
C LYS A 327 35.92 22.31 -12.96
#